data_AF-A0A7K7DG02-F1
#
_entry.id   AF-A0A7K7DG02-F1
#
_cell.length_a   1.000
_cell.length_b   1.000
_cell.length_c   1.000
_cell.angle_alpha   90.00
_cell.angle_beta   90.00
_cell.angle_gamma   90.00
#
_symmetry.space_group_name_H-M   'P 1'
#
loop_
_entity.id
_entity.type
_entity.pdbx_description
1 polymer ?
#
loop_
_entity_poly.entity_id
_entity_poly.type
_entity_poly.pdbx_seq_one_letter_code
_entity_poly.pdbx_strand_id
1 'polypeptide(L)'
;GVILLPVTILGMFLGGFLIKKFKLHITEMAKFACITFIVAYLVNLLYFTCSCEVLQVAGLTVPYSGMKHLSSSKHIYRASCNAECSCKLDQWDPVCGDNGITYMTACFAGCKSSSGTGKNMVFHNCSCVEGQGLGLGNSSAVLGQCQRESCAKAFPYFLALQTACAFILALGGTPTYMIMFRSVSPDLKSFAVGIEALGGRVLGGLPAPIYFGALIDETCLKWGTKSCGGSGSCRVYDTKEFRNVYLGLIAGLRAGCCLLYIVLCVLIIKRFK
;
A
#
# COMPACT_ATOMS: atom_id res chain seq x y z
N GLY A 1 7.68 4.56 9.48
CA GLY A 1 8.24 4.77 10.83
C GLY A 1 8.83 6.15 10.98
N VAL A 2 9.95 6.42 10.30
CA VAL A 2 10.75 7.65 10.45
C VAL A 2 9.97 8.95 10.24
N ILE A 3 9.05 8.99 9.27
CA ILE A 3 8.25 10.20 8.98
C ILE A 3 7.03 10.32 9.90
N LEU A 4 6.34 9.20 10.15
CA LEU A 4 5.09 9.18 10.90
C LEU A 4 5.29 9.46 12.39
N LEU A 5 6.37 8.96 13.00
CA LEU A 5 6.60 9.09 14.44
C LEU A 5 6.75 10.56 14.89
N PRO A 6 7.65 11.38 14.30
CA PRO A 6 7.79 12.79 14.68
C PRO A 6 6.51 13.59 14.48
N VAL A 7 5.78 13.32 13.39
CA VAL A 7 4.54 14.02 13.06
C VAL A 7 3.43 13.68 14.05
N THR A 8 3.35 12.42 14.47
CA THR A 8 2.39 12.00 15.50
C THR A 8 2.72 12.67 16.83
N ILE A 9 4.00 12.73 17.23
CA ILE A 9 4.43 13.43 18.46
C ILE A 9 4.03 14.91 18.40
N LEU A 10 4.32 15.60 17.30
CA LEU A 10 3.96 17.00 17.09
C LEU A 10 2.44 17.21 17.21
N GLY A 11 1.65 16.32 16.58
CA GLY A 11 0.19 16.34 16.68
C GLY A 11 -0.31 16.16 18.11
N MET A 12 0.27 15.21 18.87
CA MET A 12 -0.12 15.02 20.28
C MET A 12 0.16 16.25 21.14
N PHE A 13 1.36 16.85 21.00
CA PHE A 13 1.73 18.07 21.72
C PHE A 13 0.82 19.23 21.36
N LEU A 14 0.55 19.45 20.07
CA LEU A 14 -0.34 20.52 19.63
C LEU A 14 -1.78 20.29 20.13
N GLY A 15 -2.27 19.04 20.12
CA GLY A 15 -3.58 18.69 20.69
C GLY A 15 -3.67 19.06 22.16
N GLY A 16 -2.63 18.73 22.95
CA GLY A 16 -2.54 19.12 24.35
C GLY A 16 -2.47 20.64 24.57
N PHE A 17 -1.71 21.33 23.73
CA PHE A 17 -1.62 22.79 23.73
C PHE A 17 -2.98 23.45 23.46
N LEU A 18 -3.73 22.98 22.47
CA LEU A 18 -5.06 23.50 22.13
C LEU A 18 -6.04 23.31 23.29
N ILE A 19 -6.05 22.13 23.91
CA ILE A 19 -6.88 21.87 25.10
C ILE A 19 -6.57 22.87 26.22
N LYS A 20 -5.28 23.11 26.49
CA LYS A 20 -4.85 24.05 27.53
C LYS A 20 -5.18 25.50 27.19
N LYS A 21 -4.92 25.93 25.94
CA LYS A 21 -5.13 27.31 25.47
C LYS A 21 -6.60 27.70 25.49
N PHE A 22 -7.48 26.81 25.00
CA PHE A 22 -8.93 27.06 24.94
C PHE A 22 -9.67 26.59 26.18
N LYS A 23 -8.97 26.05 27.19
CA LYS A 23 -9.54 25.54 28.46
C LYS A 23 -10.71 24.58 28.21
N LEU A 24 -10.54 23.63 27.29
CA LEU A 24 -11.62 22.73 26.87
C LEU A 24 -12.07 21.82 28.02
N HIS A 25 -13.37 21.84 28.32
CA HIS A 25 -14.02 20.91 29.24
C HIS A 25 -14.29 19.55 28.57
N ILE A 26 -14.72 18.53 29.32
CA ILE A 26 -14.93 17.16 28.82
C ILE A 26 -15.80 17.13 27.56
N THR A 27 -16.93 17.84 27.57
CA THR A 27 -17.86 17.95 26.44
C THR A 27 -17.21 18.56 25.20
N GLU A 28 -16.40 19.61 25.37
CA GLU A 28 -15.71 20.28 24.26
C GLU A 28 -14.52 19.46 23.72
N MET A 29 -13.80 18.76 24.61
CA MET A 29 -12.78 17.80 24.19
C MET A 29 -13.37 16.66 23.36
N ALA A 30 -14.56 16.16 23.72
CA ALA A 30 -15.25 15.09 23.00
C ALA A 30 -15.66 15.57 21.59
N LYS A 31 -16.21 16.79 21.47
CA LYS A 31 -16.51 17.41 20.17
C LYS A 31 -15.25 17.59 19.32
N PHE A 32 -14.18 18.14 19.92
CA PHE A 32 -12.91 18.36 19.23
C PHE A 32 -12.32 17.05 18.70
N ALA A 33 -12.28 16.00 19.52
CA ALA A 33 -11.84 14.67 19.10
C ALA A 33 -12.72 14.12 17.96
N CYS A 34 -14.05 14.19 18.09
CA CYS A 34 -14.98 13.74 17.06
C CYS A 34 -14.74 14.42 15.71
N ILE A 35 -14.57 15.76 15.72
CA ILE A 35 -14.28 16.54 14.51
C ILE A 35 -12.97 16.07 13.88
N THR A 36 -11.90 15.90 14.68
CA THR A 36 -10.62 15.44 14.15
C THR A 36 -10.70 14.03 13.54
N PHE A 37 -11.47 13.10 14.13
CA PHE A 37 -11.67 11.77 13.56
C PHE A 37 -12.44 11.82 12.24
N ILE A 38 -13.49 12.65 12.14
CA ILE A 38 -14.25 12.83 10.89
C ILE A 38 -13.35 13.44 9.80
N VAL A 39 -12.61 14.50 10.12
CA VAL A 39 -11.69 15.13 9.16
C VAL A 39 -10.61 14.15 8.72
N ALA A 40 -10.02 13.39 9.65
CA ALA A 40 -9.03 12.36 9.32
C ALA A 40 -9.61 11.26 8.41
N TYR A 41 -10.86 10.87 8.61
CA TYR A 41 -11.57 9.93 7.74
C TYR A 41 -11.77 10.50 6.33
N LEU A 42 -12.21 11.75 6.20
CA LEU A 42 -12.35 12.41 4.90
C LEU A 42 -11.02 12.52 4.16
N VAL A 43 -9.94 12.88 4.87
CA VAL A 43 -8.57 12.91 4.28
C VAL A 43 -8.13 11.50 3.86
N ASN A 44 -8.51 10.45 4.60
CA ASN A 44 -8.19 9.08 4.24
C ASN A 44 -8.92 8.62 2.96
N LEU A 45 -10.15 9.08 2.71
CA LEU A 45 -10.85 8.81 1.45
C LEU A 45 -10.11 9.41 0.24
N LEU A 46 -9.37 10.51 0.41
CA LEU A 46 -8.55 11.08 -0.66
C LEU A 46 -7.44 10.14 -1.13
N TYR A 47 -7.07 9.11 -0.36
CA TYR A 47 -6.05 8.14 -0.77
C TYR A 47 -6.47 7.36 -2.02
N PHE A 48 -7.77 7.18 -2.25
CA PHE A 48 -8.27 6.52 -3.47
C PHE A 48 -7.98 7.31 -4.74
N THR A 49 -7.78 8.63 -4.64
CA THR A 49 -7.40 9.47 -5.78
C THR A 49 -5.93 9.25 -6.20
N CYS A 50 -5.10 8.71 -5.29
CA CYS A 50 -3.73 8.32 -5.58
C CYS A 50 -3.74 6.99 -6.34
N SER A 51 -3.84 7.07 -7.66
CA SER A 51 -3.77 5.89 -8.54
C SER A 51 -2.39 5.77 -9.19
N CYS A 52 -1.98 4.52 -9.39
CA CYS A 52 -0.77 4.15 -10.12
C CYS A 52 -1.14 2.98 -11.03
N GLU A 53 -0.54 2.95 -12.21
CA GLU A 53 -0.78 1.91 -13.21
C GLU A 53 -0.24 0.56 -12.75
N VAL A 54 -0.94 -0.51 -13.15
CA VAL A 54 -0.49 -1.88 -12.94
C VAL A 54 0.81 -2.08 -13.71
N LEU A 55 1.79 -2.72 -13.08
CA LEU A 55 3.07 -3.03 -13.73
C LEU A 55 2.81 -3.89 -14.98
N GLN A 56 3.26 -3.40 -16.14
CA GLN A 56 3.14 -4.11 -17.40
C GLN A 56 4.21 -5.20 -17.48
N VAL A 57 3.77 -6.45 -17.36
CA VAL A 57 4.61 -7.65 -17.39
C VAL A 57 4.09 -8.56 -18.50
N ALA A 58 4.95 -8.85 -19.47
CA ALA A 58 4.62 -9.69 -20.60
C ALA A 58 4.17 -11.10 -20.16
N GLY A 59 3.05 -11.57 -20.72
CA GLY A 59 2.46 -12.86 -20.40
C GLY A 59 1.73 -12.93 -19.05
N LEU A 60 1.75 -11.84 -18.26
CA LEU A 60 1.11 -11.77 -16.95
C LEU A 60 0.00 -10.70 -16.93
N THR A 61 0.34 -9.44 -17.16
CA THR A 61 -0.62 -8.31 -17.17
C THR A 61 -0.86 -7.75 -18.56
N VAL A 62 0.07 -7.97 -19.50
CA VAL A 62 -0.08 -7.65 -20.92
C VAL A 62 0.31 -8.86 -21.77
N PRO A 63 -0.38 -9.13 -22.91
CA PRO A 63 0.00 -10.22 -23.79
C PRO A 63 1.34 -9.93 -24.48
N TYR A 64 2.04 -10.98 -24.90
CA TYR A 64 3.16 -10.84 -25.84
C TYR A 64 2.64 -10.32 -27.19
N SER A 65 3.44 -9.48 -27.86
CA SER A 65 3.11 -8.86 -29.15
C SER A 65 2.64 -9.91 -30.17
N GLY A 66 1.48 -9.66 -30.82
CA GLY A 66 0.89 -10.54 -31.84
C GLY A 66 -0.18 -11.52 -31.36
N MET A 67 -0.47 -11.62 -30.06
CA MET A 67 -1.56 -12.45 -29.54
C MET A 67 -2.80 -11.62 -29.15
N LYS A 68 -3.94 -11.88 -29.82
CA LYS A 68 -5.25 -11.38 -29.39
C LYS A 68 -5.70 -12.12 -28.12
N HIS A 69 -6.34 -11.39 -27.23
CA HIS A 69 -6.86 -11.86 -25.94
C HIS A 69 -7.78 -13.09 -26.12
N LEU A 70 -7.26 -14.30 -25.93
CA LEU A 70 -8.14 -15.44 -25.65
C LEU A 70 -8.50 -15.36 -24.17
N SER A 71 -9.75 -14.99 -23.92
CA SER A 71 -10.40 -15.07 -22.61
C SER A 71 -10.31 -16.50 -22.08
N SER A 72 -9.26 -16.79 -21.33
CA SER A 72 -9.19 -17.88 -20.37
C SER A 72 -8.00 -17.64 -19.47
N SER A 73 -8.32 -17.23 -18.25
CA SER A 73 -7.63 -17.21 -16.94
C SER A 73 -6.29 -17.98 -16.73
N LYS A 74 -5.44 -18.13 -17.74
CA LYS A 74 -4.17 -18.87 -17.68
C LYS A 74 -3.08 -17.95 -18.22
N HIS A 75 -2.21 -17.49 -17.32
CA HIS A 75 -1.06 -16.66 -17.69
C HIS A 75 -0.22 -17.34 -18.78
N ILE A 76 0.06 -16.62 -19.86
CA ILE A 76 0.74 -17.15 -21.05
C ILE A 76 2.17 -16.63 -21.05
N TYR A 77 3.04 -17.34 -20.35
CA TYR A 77 4.45 -16.95 -20.20
C TYR A 77 5.31 -17.27 -21.44
N ARG A 78 4.83 -18.11 -22.35
CA ARG A 78 5.55 -18.51 -23.57
C ARG A 78 4.87 -17.97 -24.83
N ALA A 79 5.66 -17.47 -25.75
CA ALA A 79 5.25 -16.96 -27.05
C ALA A 79 6.26 -17.43 -28.10
N SER A 80 5.93 -17.28 -29.39
CA SER A 80 6.82 -17.65 -30.50
C SER A 80 8.20 -16.97 -30.39
N CYS A 81 8.24 -15.71 -29.95
CA CYS A 81 9.47 -14.94 -29.82
C CYS A 81 10.43 -15.49 -28.75
N ASN A 82 9.94 -16.14 -27.69
CA ASN A 82 10.79 -16.72 -26.63
C ASN A 82 10.83 -18.25 -26.66
N ALA A 83 10.32 -18.88 -27.72
CA ALA A 83 10.28 -20.33 -27.86
C ALA A 83 11.67 -20.95 -28.05
N GLU A 84 12.62 -20.22 -28.63
CA GLU A 84 14.01 -20.67 -28.81
C GLU A 84 14.77 -20.79 -27.49
N CYS A 85 14.25 -20.20 -26.42
CA CYS A 85 14.90 -20.21 -25.12
C CYS A 85 14.15 -21.14 -24.15
N SER A 86 14.87 -22.06 -23.49
CA SER A 86 14.32 -22.97 -22.48
C SER A 86 14.06 -22.26 -21.14
N CYS A 87 13.20 -21.23 -21.15
CA CYS A 87 12.99 -20.37 -19.99
C CYS A 87 12.36 -21.13 -18.81
N LYS A 88 12.93 -20.89 -17.64
CA LYS A 88 12.49 -21.42 -16.34
C LYS A 88 11.43 -20.50 -15.73
N LEU A 89 10.25 -21.04 -15.43
CA LEU A 89 9.08 -20.28 -14.94
C LEU A 89 9.20 -19.79 -13.48
N ASP A 90 10.09 -20.41 -12.72
CA ASP A 90 10.40 -20.13 -11.32
C ASP A 90 11.50 -19.07 -11.16
N GLN A 91 12.27 -18.79 -12.21
CA GLN A 91 13.29 -17.74 -12.20
C GLN A 91 12.65 -16.35 -12.32
N TRP A 92 13.13 -15.42 -11.50
CA TRP A 92 12.70 -14.02 -11.50
C TRP A 92 13.93 -13.10 -11.46
N ASP A 93 14.25 -12.53 -12.61
CA ASP A 93 15.35 -11.57 -12.80
C ASP A 93 14.92 -10.55 -13.86
N PRO A 94 14.03 -9.61 -13.49
CA PRO A 94 13.26 -8.84 -14.45
C PRO A 94 14.14 -7.94 -15.30
N VAL A 95 13.76 -7.78 -16.57
CA VAL A 95 14.37 -6.82 -17.50
C VAL A 95 13.31 -5.90 -18.08
N CYS A 96 13.67 -4.64 -18.30
CA CYS A 96 12.82 -3.67 -18.97
C CYS A 96 13.24 -3.58 -20.43
N GLY A 97 12.34 -3.96 -21.35
CA GLY A 97 12.58 -3.78 -22.78
C GLY A 97 12.41 -2.31 -23.19
N ASP A 98 13.05 -1.93 -24.29
CA ASP A 98 12.92 -0.59 -24.87
C ASP A 98 11.47 -0.23 -25.27
N ASN A 99 10.60 -1.23 -25.38
CA ASN A 99 9.16 -1.05 -25.60
C ASN A 99 8.38 -0.70 -24.32
N GLY A 100 9.05 -0.48 -23.19
CA GLY A 100 8.44 -0.11 -21.91
C GLY A 100 7.73 -1.27 -21.18
N ILE A 101 7.89 -2.51 -21.65
CA ILE A 101 7.30 -3.71 -21.04
C ILE A 101 8.35 -4.44 -20.21
N THR A 102 7.96 -4.87 -19.01
CA THR A 102 8.82 -5.70 -18.14
C THR A 102 8.68 -7.17 -18.52
N TYR A 103 9.79 -7.89 -18.60
CA TYR A 103 9.84 -9.33 -18.82
C TYR A 103 10.38 -10.02 -17.57
N MET A 104 9.93 -11.24 -17.28
CA MET A 104 10.34 -11.98 -16.08
C MET A 104 11.85 -12.23 -16.01
N THR A 105 12.47 -12.44 -17.17
CA THR A 105 13.92 -12.57 -17.38
C THR A 105 14.29 -12.14 -18.80
N ALA A 106 15.59 -11.95 -19.07
CA ALA A 106 16.09 -11.74 -20.44
C ALA A 106 15.71 -12.88 -21.41
N CYS A 107 15.60 -14.11 -20.90
CA CYS A 107 15.11 -15.26 -21.66
C CYS A 107 13.67 -15.06 -22.14
N PHE A 108 12.79 -14.60 -21.23
CA PHE A 108 11.39 -14.32 -21.56
C PHE A 108 11.23 -13.13 -22.51
N ALA A 109 12.23 -12.24 -22.59
CA ALA A 109 12.33 -11.17 -23.59
C ALA A 109 12.93 -11.65 -24.94
N GLY A 110 13.45 -12.89 -25.00
CA GLY A 110 14.04 -13.45 -26.20
C GLY A 110 15.43 -12.92 -26.56
N CYS A 111 16.17 -12.37 -25.58
CA CYS A 111 17.49 -11.79 -25.81
C CYS A 111 18.56 -12.87 -26.03
N LYS A 112 19.48 -12.65 -26.98
CA LYS A 112 20.53 -13.62 -27.37
C LYS A 112 21.93 -13.27 -26.87
N SER A 113 22.18 -12.01 -26.54
CA SER A 113 23.48 -11.55 -26.04
C SER A 113 23.32 -10.50 -24.94
N SER A 114 24.39 -10.29 -24.17
CA SER A 114 24.45 -9.28 -23.11
C SER A 114 25.80 -8.58 -23.09
N SER A 115 25.81 -7.32 -22.74
CA SER A 115 26.98 -6.46 -22.60
C SER A 115 26.96 -5.73 -21.24
N GLY A 116 28.13 -5.36 -20.73
CA GLY A 116 28.27 -4.64 -19.46
C GLY A 116 28.34 -5.55 -18.23
N THR A 117 28.38 -4.93 -17.04
CA THR A 117 28.52 -5.63 -15.75
C THR A 117 27.65 -4.98 -14.68
N GLY A 118 27.17 -5.79 -13.74
CA GLY A 118 26.37 -5.32 -12.60
C GLY A 118 25.08 -4.61 -13.03
N LYS A 119 24.86 -3.39 -12.54
CA LYS A 119 23.64 -2.61 -12.82
C LYS A 119 23.60 -2.02 -14.24
N ASN A 120 24.74 -1.93 -14.93
CA ASN A 120 24.83 -1.37 -16.28
C ASN A 120 24.76 -2.48 -17.35
N MET A 121 24.23 -3.65 -16.98
CA MET A 121 24.07 -4.78 -17.89
C MET A 121 22.92 -4.51 -18.86
N VAL A 122 23.20 -4.67 -20.16
CA VAL A 122 22.25 -4.48 -21.26
C VAL A 122 22.17 -5.78 -22.05
N PHE A 123 20.96 -6.22 -22.36
CA PHE A 123 20.66 -7.38 -23.17
C PHE A 123 20.29 -6.93 -24.58
N HIS A 124 20.75 -7.65 -25.59
CA HIS A 124 20.58 -7.30 -27.00
C HIS A 124 19.93 -8.43 -27.80
N ASN A 125 19.41 -8.07 -28.97
CA ASN A 125 18.73 -8.97 -29.91
C ASN A 125 17.55 -9.67 -29.24
N CYS A 126 16.67 -8.87 -28.63
CA CYS A 126 15.52 -9.34 -27.87
C CYS A 126 14.28 -9.45 -28.76
N SER A 127 14.05 -10.65 -29.30
CA SER A 127 12.98 -10.91 -30.28
C SER A 127 11.55 -10.57 -29.79
N CYS A 128 11.27 -10.62 -28.47
CA CYS A 128 9.96 -10.25 -27.95
C CYS A 128 9.76 -8.74 -27.78
N VAL A 129 10.85 -7.96 -27.82
CA VAL A 129 10.83 -6.50 -27.70
C VAL A 129 10.58 -5.84 -29.06
N GLU A 130 10.98 -6.47 -30.16
CA GLU A 130 10.90 -5.98 -31.56
C GLU A 130 9.48 -5.80 -32.12
N GLY A 131 8.44 -6.31 -31.44
CA GLY A 131 7.09 -6.47 -31.97
C GLY A 131 6.20 -5.22 -32.11
N GLN A 132 6.75 -4.00 -32.17
CA GLN A 132 6.00 -2.78 -32.51
C GLN A 132 6.64 -2.12 -33.73
N GLY A 133 6.02 -2.29 -34.90
CA GLY A 133 6.61 -1.96 -36.20
C GLY A 133 6.90 -0.48 -36.46
N LEU A 134 8.01 0.03 -35.93
CA LEU A 134 8.69 1.25 -36.39
C LEU A 134 10.12 1.29 -35.82
N GLY A 135 11.03 0.48 -36.38
CA GLY A 135 12.47 0.64 -36.18
C GLY A 135 13.28 -0.62 -36.42
N LEU A 136 14.16 -0.59 -37.42
CA LEU A 136 15.34 -1.46 -37.55
C LEU A 136 16.37 -1.11 -36.45
N GLY A 137 15.96 -1.09 -35.18
CA GLY A 137 16.82 -0.84 -34.04
C GLY A 137 17.25 -2.16 -33.40
N ASN A 138 18.48 -2.21 -32.89
CA ASN A 138 18.93 -3.29 -32.00
C ASN A 138 18.05 -3.28 -30.75
N SER A 139 16.99 -4.09 -30.74
CA SER A 139 16.09 -4.22 -29.61
C SER A 139 16.87 -4.65 -28.38
N SER A 140 16.74 -3.86 -27.32
CA SER A 140 17.49 -4.07 -26.10
C SER A 140 16.59 -4.10 -24.89
N ALA A 141 17.13 -4.65 -23.82
CA ALA A 141 16.51 -4.63 -22.52
C ALA A 141 17.57 -4.34 -21.45
N VAL A 142 17.21 -3.59 -20.43
CA VAL A 142 18.08 -3.27 -19.30
C VAL A 142 17.62 -4.03 -18.06
N LEU A 143 18.55 -4.28 -17.13
CA LEU A 143 18.23 -4.96 -15.88
C LEU A 143 17.21 -4.13 -15.05
N GLY A 144 16.22 -4.81 -14.48
CA GLY A 144 15.21 -4.23 -13.60
C GLY A 144 13.81 -4.15 -14.21
N GLN A 145 12.86 -3.63 -13.42
CA GLN A 145 11.49 -3.38 -13.87
C GLN A 145 11.41 -2.03 -14.57
N CYS A 146 10.50 -1.90 -15.54
CA CYS A 146 10.28 -0.61 -16.20
C CYS A 146 9.81 0.47 -15.22
N GLN A 147 10.35 1.67 -15.37
CA GLN A 147 10.03 2.80 -14.51
C GLN A 147 8.61 3.30 -14.79
N ARG A 148 7.81 3.45 -13.73
CA ARG A 148 6.44 4.00 -13.80
C ARG A 148 6.45 5.46 -13.36
N GLU A 149 6.60 6.38 -14.30
CA GLU A 149 6.71 7.83 -13.99
C GLU A 149 5.50 8.39 -13.23
N SER A 150 4.29 7.96 -13.60
CA SER A 150 3.04 8.35 -12.93
C SER A 150 3.07 7.96 -11.44
N CYS A 151 3.60 6.77 -11.14
CA CYS A 151 3.77 6.27 -9.77
C CYS A 151 4.78 7.09 -8.97
N ALA A 152 5.91 7.45 -9.60
CA ALA A 152 6.95 8.25 -8.95
C ALA A 152 6.44 9.64 -8.55
N LYS A 153 5.55 10.23 -9.36
CA LYS A 153 4.90 11.52 -9.06
C LYS A 153 3.78 11.39 -8.02
N ALA A 154 3.01 10.30 -8.04
CA ALA A 154 1.92 10.06 -7.10
C ALA A 154 2.40 9.69 -5.67
N PHE A 155 3.56 9.05 -5.56
CA PHE A 155 4.12 8.60 -4.29
C PHE A 155 4.33 9.71 -3.24
N PRO A 156 5.00 10.85 -3.53
CA PRO A 156 5.17 11.93 -2.55
C PRO A 156 3.84 12.55 -2.14
N TYR A 157 2.87 12.64 -3.06
CA TYR A 157 1.52 13.13 -2.75
C TYR A 157 0.78 12.21 -1.77
N PHE A 158 0.82 10.89 -2.01
CA PHE A 158 0.28 9.89 -1.08
C PHE A 158 0.94 9.99 0.30
N LEU A 159 2.27 10.15 0.34
CA LEU A 159 3.01 10.28 1.59
C LEU A 159 2.64 11.56 2.36
N ALA A 160 2.42 12.68 1.67
CA ALA A 160 1.96 13.92 2.26
C ALA A 160 0.55 13.76 2.85
N LEU A 161 -0.39 13.16 2.12
CA LEU A 161 -1.74 12.85 2.60
C LEU A 161 -1.72 11.88 3.80
N GLN A 162 -0.83 10.88 3.78
CA GLN A 162 -0.62 9.96 4.91
C GLN A 162 -0.17 10.70 6.16
N THR A 163 0.80 11.60 5.98
CA THR A 163 1.37 12.41 7.05
C THR A 163 0.34 13.37 7.64
N ALA A 164 -0.43 14.07 6.79
CA ALA A 164 -1.50 14.96 7.22
C ALA A 164 -2.58 14.21 8.03
N CYS A 165 -3.01 13.05 7.55
CA CYS A 165 -4.00 12.23 8.27
C CYS A 165 -3.48 11.75 9.63
N ALA A 166 -2.22 11.28 9.71
CA ALA A 166 -1.61 10.87 10.97
C ALA A 166 -1.52 12.02 11.98
N PHE A 167 -1.18 13.23 11.51
CA PHE A 167 -1.17 14.43 12.32
C PHE A 167 -2.57 14.76 12.89
N ILE A 168 -3.60 14.75 12.04
CA ILE A 168 -4.98 15.04 12.45
C ILE A 168 -5.50 14.01 13.46
N LEU A 169 -5.20 12.73 13.25
CA LEU A 169 -5.54 11.68 14.23
C LEU A 169 -4.82 11.90 15.56
N ALA A 170 -3.55 12.29 15.54
CA ALA A 170 -2.79 12.57 16.76
C ALA A 170 -3.33 13.78 17.53
N LEU A 171 -3.82 14.82 16.84
CA LEU A 171 -4.51 15.96 17.47
C LEU A 171 -5.75 15.50 18.25
N GLY A 172 -6.52 14.56 17.70
CA GLY A 172 -7.69 13.95 18.34
C GLY A 172 -7.36 12.87 19.39
N GLY A 173 -6.17 12.28 19.33
CA GLY A 173 -5.72 11.29 20.30
C GLY A 173 -5.58 11.88 21.71
N THR A 174 -4.90 13.01 21.84
CA THR A 174 -4.69 13.68 23.13
C THR A 174 -5.99 13.98 23.91
N PRO A 175 -7.01 14.66 23.35
CA PRO A 175 -8.28 14.88 24.05
C PRO A 175 -8.98 13.55 24.39
N THR A 176 -8.86 12.51 23.57
CA THR A 176 -9.43 11.17 23.87
C THR A 176 -8.82 10.58 25.13
N TYR A 177 -7.48 10.55 25.24
CA TYR A 177 -6.79 10.09 26.44
C TYR A 177 -7.13 10.95 27.67
N MET A 178 -7.25 12.27 27.50
CA MET A 178 -7.62 13.18 28.59
C MET A 178 -9.05 12.94 29.09
N ILE A 179 -10.01 12.64 28.20
CA ILE A 179 -11.38 12.26 28.58
C ILE A 179 -11.36 10.98 29.41
N MET A 180 -10.61 9.97 28.97
CA MET A 180 -10.45 8.72 29.73
C MET A 180 -9.93 9.03 31.14
N PHE A 181 -8.81 9.73 31.28
CA PHE A 181 -8.24 10.03 32.60
C PHE A 181 -9.13 10.88 33.51
N ARG A 182 -10.01 11.72 32.94
CA ARG A 182 -11.00 12.50 33.71
C ARG A 182 -12.25 11.70 34.08
N SER A 183 -12.47 10.56 33.43
CA SER A 183 -13.64 9.70 33.66
C SER A 183 -13.40 8.57 34.66
N VAL A 184 -12.13 8.27 34.98
CA VAL A 184 -11.74 7.24 35.96
C VAL A 184 -11.18 7.88 37.23
N SER A 185 -11.36 7.18 38.36
CA SER A 185 -10.73 7.57 39.63
C SER A 185 -9.19 7.55 39.51
N PRO A 186 -8.47 8.37 40.30
CA PRO A 186 -7.01 8.47 40.23
C PRO A 186 -6.29 7.12 40.36
N ASP A 187 -6.78 6.23 41.23
CA ASP A 187 -6.18 4.93 41.51
C ASP A 187 -6.35 3.91 40.36
N LEU A 188 -7.31 4.14 39.46
CA LEU A 188 -7.64 3.22 38.35
C LEU A 188 -7.07 3.66 36.99
N LYS A 189 -6.35 4.79 36.91
CA LYS A 189 -5.85 5.33 35.63
C LYS A 189 -4.91 4.38 34.90
N SER A 190 -3.93 3.81 35.61
CA SER A 190 -2.98 2.85 35.04
C SER A 190 -3.68 1.58 34.57
N PHE A 191 -4.71 1.14 35.31
CA PHE A 191 -5.52 -0.01 34.94
C PHE A 191 -6.33 0.26 33.66
N ALA A 192 -6.93 1.44 33.53
CA ALA A 192 -7.67 1.84 32.34
C ALA A 192 -6.77 1.86 31.08
N VAL A 193 -5.58 2.44 31.17
CA VAL A 193 -4.58 2.41 30.07
C VAL A 193 -4.17 0.97 29.75
N GLY A 194 -4.01 0.12 30.76
CA GLY A 194 -3.72 -1.30 30.57
C GLY A 194 -4.80 -2.02 29.77
N ILE A 195 -6.08 -1.79 30.10
CA ILE A 195 -7.22 -2.36 29.37
C ILE A 195 -7.28 -1.82 27.93
N GLU A 196 -7.09 -0.51 27.74
CA GLU A 196 -7.07 0.10 26.40
C GLU A 196 -5.96 -0.52 25.54
N ALA A 197 -4.74 -0.63 26.08
CA ALA A 197 -3.60 -1.20 25.40
C ALA A 197 -3.83 -2.68 25.06
N LEU A 198 -4.34 -3.47 26.02
CA LEU A 198 -4.67 -4.88 25.81
C LEU A 198 -5.73 -5.03 24.72
N GLY A 199 -6.82 -4.26 24.79
CA GLY A 199 -7.90 -4.26 23.80
C GLY A 199 -7.38 -3.90 22.41
N GLY A 200 -6.56 -2.86 22.29
CA GLY A 200 -5.94 -2.45 21.03
C GLY A 200 -5.06 -3.54 20.42
N ARG A 201 -4.33 -4.31 21.25
CA ARG A 201 -3.50 -5.42 20.77
C ARG A 201 -4.33 -6.64 20.38
N VAL A 202 -5.33 -7.02 21.18
CA VAL A 202 -6.15 -8.21 20.93
C VAL A 202 -7.10 -8.01 19.75
N LEU A 203 -7.76 -6.85 19.66
CA LEU A 203 -8.75 -6.57 18.62
C LEU A 203 -8.14 -6.05 17.33
N GLY A 204 -7.03 -5.30 17.42
CA GLY A 204 -6.37 -4.68 16.27
C GLY A 204 -5.01 -5.29 15.95
N GLY A 205 -4.10 -5.28 16.92
CA GLY A 205 -2.70 -5.66 16.71
C GLY A 205 -2.47 -7.10 16.23
N LEU A 206 -3.14 -8.08 16.83
CA LEU A 206 -3.01 -9.50 16.47
C LEU A 206 -3.76 -9.85 15.18
N PRO A 207 -5.02 -9.39 14.96
CA PRO A 207 -5.75 -9.73 13.75
C PRO A 207 -5.23 -8.98 12.52
N ALA A 208 -4.70 -7.75 12.68
CA ALA A 208 -4.29 -6.92 11.56
C ALA A 208 -3.33 -7.60 10.57
N PRO A 209 -2.19 -8.17 10.98
CA PRO A 209 -1.31 -8.88 10.05
C PRO A 209 -1.97 -10.06 9.34
N ILE A 210 -2.95 -10.72 9.98
CA ILE A 210 -3.63 -11.90 9.44
C ILE A 210 -4.53 -11.49 8.27
N TYR A 211 -5.46 -10.56 8.50
CA TYR A 211 -6.39 -10.17 7.44
C TYR A 211 -5.74 -9.27 6.39
N PHE A 212 -4.82 -8.37 6.76
CA PHE A 212 -4.07 -7.59 5.76
C PHE A 212 -3.15 -8.50 4.95
N GLY A 213 -2.51 -9.48 5.59
CA GLY A 213 -1.70 -10.49 4.88
C GLY A 213 -2.52 -11.26 3.86
N ALA A 214 -3.68 -11.80 4.27
CA ALA A 214 -4.57 -12.54 3.37
C ALA A 214 -5.04 -11.69 2.18
N LEU A 215 -5.48 -10.45 2.41
CA LEU A 215 -5.92 -9.55 1.32
C LEU A 215 -4.79 -9.16 0.37
N ILE A 216 -3.58 -8.96 0.90
CA ILE A 216 -2.40 -8.69 0.06
C ILE A 216 -2.11 -9.91 -0.83
N ASP A 217 -2.14 -11.11 -0.25
CA ASP A 217 -1.86 -12.36 -0.95
C ASP A 217 -2.91 -12.66 -2.05
N GLU A 218 -4.18 -12.31 -1.85
CA GLU A 218 -5.24 -12.43 -2.88
C GLU A 218 -4.94 -11.62 -4.14
N THR A 219 -4.22 -10.52 -4.01
CA THR A 219 -3.89 -9.62 -5.14
C THR A 219 -2.60 -10.05 -5.85
N CYS A 220 -1.99 -11.15 -5.43
CA CYS A 220 -0.75 -11.66 -6.02
C CYS A 220 -1.00 -12.24 -7.42
N LEU A 221 -0.32 -11.68 -8.42
CA LEU A 221 -0.34 -12.18 -9.79
C LEU A 221 0.74 -13.23 -10.05
N LYS A 222 1.89 -13.14 -9.36
CA LYS A 222 2.99 -14.09 -9.53
C LYS A 222 3.64 -14.43 -8.20
N TRP A 223 3.41 -15.65 -7.74
CA TRP A 223 4.12 -16.24 -6.61
C TRP A 223 5.56 -16.57 -6.98
N GLY A 224 6.50 -16.27 -6.09
CA GLY A 224 7.84 -16.85 -6.13
C GLY A 224 7.83 -18.31 -5.70
N THR A 225 8.91 -19.03 -5.96
CA THR A 225 9.10 -20.43 -5.51
C THR A 225 10.22 -20.48 -4.48
N LYS A 226 10.06 -21.28 -3.42
CA LYS A 226 11.12 -21.52 -2.43
C LYS A 226 12.08 -22.59 -2.92
N SER A 227 13.34 -22.56 -2.46
CA SER A 227 14.36 -23.57 -2.79
C SER A 227 13.98 -24.99 -2.35
N CYS A 228 13.18 -25.12 -1.29
CA CYS A 228 12.65 -26.39 -0.79
C CYS A 228 11.28 -26.78 -1.40
N GLY A 229 10.82 -26.07 -2.44
CA GLY A 229 9.50 -26.26 -3.04
C GLY A 229 8.39 -25.44 -2.36
N GLY A 230 7.29 -25.23 -3.09
CA GLY A 230 6.14 -24.43 -2.66
C GLY A 230 6.26 -22.92 -2.91
N SER A 231 5.18 -22.20 -2.63
CA SER A 231 5.09 -20.75 -2.84
C SER A 231 5.95 -19.97 -1.84
N GLY A 232 6.77 -19.08 -2.38
CA GLY A 232 7.57 -18.07 -1.67
C GLY A 232 6.84 -16.73 -1.60
N SER A 233 7.59 -15.63 -1.50
CA SER A 233 7.02 -14.29 -1.53
C SER A 233 6.47 -13.94 -2.92
N CYS A 234 5.36 -13.21 -2.97
CA CYS A 234 4.82 -12.70 -4.22
C CYS A 234 5.79 -11.71 -4.89
N ARG A 235 5.92 -11.80 -6.21
CA ARG A 235 6.82 -10.98 -7.04
C ARG A 235 6.11 -9.81 -7.70
N VAL A 236 4.85 -10.01 -8.09
CA VAL A 236 4.03 -8.99 -8.76
C VAL A 236 2.63 -9.04 -8.20
N TYR A 237 2.13 -7.88 -7.78
CA TYR A 237 0.76 -7.68 -7.31
C TYR A 237 -0.03 -6.87 -8.33
N ASP A 238 -1.32 -7.15 -8.44
CA ASP A 238 -2.25 -6.25 -9.12
C ASP A 238 -2.38 -4.98 -8.28
N THR A 239 -1.78 -3.89 -8.75
CA THR A 239 -1.73 -2.63 -8.00
C THR A 239 -3.13 -2.00 -7.83
N LYS A 240 -4.07 -2.26 -8.75
CA LYS A 240 -5.42 -1.69 -8.69
C LYS A 240 -6.26 -2.44 -7.65
N GLU A 241 -6.28 -3.76 -7.72
CA GLU A 241 -6.99 -4.59 -6.74
C GLU A 241 -6.38 -4.42 -5.35
N PHE A 242 -5.05 -4.47 -5.24
CA PHE A 242 -4.32 -4.20 -3.99
C PHE A 242 -4.75 -2.89 -3.36
N ARG A 243 -4.77 -1.79 -4.12
CA ARG A 243 -5.19 -0.49 -3.61
C ARG A 243 -6.62 -0.54 -3.10
N ASN A 244 -7.53 -1.12 -3.88
CA ASN A 244 -8.96 -1.14 -3.56
C ASN A 244 -9.24 -1.95 -2.29
N VAL A 245 -8.69 -3.16 -2.17
CA VAL A 245 -8.90 -4.02 -0.99
C VAL A 245 -8.23 -3.43 0.25
N TYR A 246 -6.99 -2.95 0.11
CA TYR A 246 -6.21 -2.43 1.23
C TYR A 246 -6.80 -1.12 1.77
N LEU A 247 -7.06 -0.14 0.88
CA LEU A 247 -7.67 1.13 1.28
C LEU A 247 -9.15 0.96 1.64
N GLY A 248 -9.87 0.07 0.97
CA GLY A 248 -11.27 -0.23 1.26
C GLY A 248 -11.47 -0.77 2.66
N LEU A 249 -10.62 -1.72 3.08
CA LEU A 249 -10.68 -2.22 4.44
C LEU A 249 -10.33 -1.14 5.48
N ILE A 250 -9.30 -0.33 5.23
CA ILE A 250 -8.94 0.78 6.12
C ILE A 250 -10.11 1.76 6.25
N ALA A 251 -10.73 2.14 5.13
CA ALA A 251 -11.88 3.04 5.12
C ALA A 251 -13.06 2.43 5.87
N GLY A 252 -13.39 1.15 5.65
CA GLY A 252 -14.46 0.45 6.34
C GLY A 252 -14.26 0.37 7.85
N LEU A 253 -13.08 -0.06 8.30
CA LEU A 253 -12.72 -0.10 9.72
C LEU A 253 -12.79 1.30 10.35
N ARG A 254 -12.25 2.32 9.68
CA ARG A 254 -12.30 3.70 10.16
C ARG A 254 -13.71 4.26 10.21
N ALA A 255 -14.55 3.96 9.22
CA ALA A 255 -15.96 4.36 9.23
C ALA A 255 -16.68 3.77 10.45
N GLY A 256 -16.48 2.48 10.74
CA GLY A 256 -16.99 1.84 11.95
C GLY A 256 -16.51 2.55 13.23
N CYS A 257 -15.21 2.82 13.34
CA CYS A 257 -14.65 3.57 14.47
C CYS A 257 -15.26 4.98 14.59
N CYS A 258 -15.42 5.71 13.49
CA CYS A 258 -16.03 7.04 13.49
C CYS A 258 -17.48 6.99 13.97
N LEU A 259 -18.27 6.00 13.53
CA LEU A 259 -19.65 5.81 14.01
C LEU A 259 -19.69 5.54 15.51
N LEU A 260 -18.85 4.63 16.01
CA LEU A 260 -18.75 4.34 17.44
C LEU A 260 -18.33 5.58 18.24
N TYR A 261 -17.39 6.37 17.71
CA TYR A 261 -16.92 7.58 18.37
C TYR A 261 -18.01 8.67 18.41
N ILE A 262 -18.81 8.82 17.36
CA ILE A 262 -19.97 9.72 17.34
C ILE A 262 -20.97 9.33 18.43
N VAL A 263 -21.29 8.03 18.55
CA VAL A 263 -22.18 7.52 19.60
C VAL A 263 -21.61 7.83 20.99
N LEU A 264 -20.32 7.55 21.22
CA LEU A 264 -19.65 7.87 22.47
C LEU A 264 -19.69 9.37 22.79
N CYS A 265 -19.43 10.23 21.80
CA CYS A 265 -19.51 11.67 21.98
C CYS A 265 -20.92 12.12 22.38
N VAL A 266 -21.96 11.57 21.76
CA VAL A 266 -23.36 11.87 22.14
C VAL A 266 -23.64 11.44 23.58
N LEU A 267 -23.18 10.25 23.99
CA LEU A 267 -23.35 9.75 25.36
C LEU A 267 -22.61 10.60 26.39
N ILE A 268 -21.37 11.02 26.09
CA ILE A 268 -20.57 11.92 26.93
C ILE A 268 -21.29 13.26 27.07
N ILE A 269 -21.74 13.85 25.97
CA ILE A 269 -22.47 15.13 25.99
C ILE A 269 -23.73 15.01 26.85
N LYS A 270 -24.50 13.91 26.74
CA LYS A 270 -25.70 13.70 27.57
C LYS A 270 -25.39 13.55 29.06
N ARG A 271 -24.27 12.92 29.41
CA ARG A 271 -23.88 12.67 30.81
C ARG A 271 -23.34 13.92 31.52
N PHE A 272 -22.66 14.80 30.78
CA PHE A 272 -22.01 16.00 31.31
C PHE A 272 -22.74 17.31 30.94
N LYS A 273 -24.00 17.21 30.50
CA LYS A 273 -24.92 18.34 30.32
C LYS A 273 -25.78 18.47 31.57
#